data_AF-A0A3D5R886-F1
#
_entry.id   AF-A0A3D5R886-F1
#
_cell.length_a   1.000
_cell.length_b   1.000
_cell.length_c   1.000
_cell.angle_alpha   90.00
_cell.angle_beta   90.00
_cell.angle_gamma   90.00
#
_symmetry.space_group_name_H-M   'P 1'
#
loop_
_entity.id
_entity.type
_entity.pdbx_description
1 polymer ?
#
loop_
_entity_poly.entity_id
_entity_poly.type
_entity_poly.pdbx_seq_one_letter_code
_entity_poly.pdbx_strand_id
1 'polypeptide(L)'
;MWNFPFTLLHNISIVIAMMAVSVIVWGTLVTFGKLLYHEIKRKRSTVLHRKREELRIKLGSYILIGLEILIVADIIETIINPTLEEVGLLGAIVLIRTFISYFLEKELEAHESDILEKK
;
A
#
# COMPACT_ATOMS: atom_id res chain seq x y z
N MET A 1 34.01 15.77 28.19
CA MET A 1 32.74 16.52 28.29
C MET A 1 32.34 17.03 26.90
N TRP A 2 31.84 16.18 25.99
CA TRP A 2 31.45 16.56 24.62
C TRP A 2 30.40 15.58 24.01
N ASN A 3 29.42 15.12 24.80
CA ASN A 3 28.37 14.16 24.37
C ASN A 3 27.00 14.82 24.04
N PHE A 4 26.89 16.14 24.18
CA PHE A 4 25.64 16.88 23.94
C PHE A 4 25.07 16.78 22.52
N PRO A 5 25.86 16.84 21.42
CA PRO A 5 25.26 16.83 20.08
C PRO A 5 24.63 15.48 19.72
N PHE A 6 25.19 14.37 20.20
CA PHE A 6 24.74 13.02 19.84
C PHE A 6 23.40 12.64 20.50
N THR A 7 23.20 13.06 21.75
CA THR A 7 21.95 12.81 22.50
C THR A 7 20.78 13.62 21.97
N LEU A 8 21.02 14.86 21.52
CA LEU A 8 20.01 15.70 20.89
C LEU A 8 19.53 15.11 19.55
N LEU A 9 20.45 14.65 18.71
CA LEU A 9 20.10 14.00 17.44
C LEU A 9 19.31 12.71 17.66
N HIS A 10 19.69 11.91 18.65
CA HIS A 10 19.00 10.67 19.00
C HIS A 10 17.55 10.92 19.45
N ASN A 11 17.33 11.88 20.35
CA ASN A 11 15.99 12.22 20.83
C ASN A 11 15.09 12.77 19.72
N ILE A 12 15.64 13.60 18.82
CA ILE A 12 14.88 14.15 17.68
C ILE A 12 14.47 13.03 16.72
N SER A 13 15.38 12.12 16.40
CA SER A 13 15.09 10.97 15.53
C SER A 13 13.95 10.10 16.08
N ILE A 14 13.98 9.82 17.39
CA ILE A 14 12.95 9.03 18.06
C ILE A 14 11.57 9.70 18.02
N VAL A 15 11.51 11.02 18.22
CA VAL A 15 10.25 11.77 18.17
C VAL A 15 9.66 11.73 16.76
N ILE A 16 10.50 11.92 15.74
CA ILE A 16 10.08 11.86 14.33
C ILE A 16 9.59 10.45 13.99
N ALA A 17 10.33 9.41 14.40
CA ALA A 17 9.94 8.02 14.18
C ALA A 17 8.59 7.69 14.83
N MET A 18 8.37 8.11 16.09
CA MET A 18 7.08 7.90 16.76
C MET A 18 5.92 8.61 16.05
N MET A 19 6.13 9.84 15.58
CA MET A 19 5.11 10.57 14.82
C MET A 19 4.81 9.88 13.48
N ALA A 20 5.84 9.47 12.74
CA ALA A 20 5.69 8.77 11.47
C ALA A 20 4.92 7.45 11.63
N VAL A 21 5.32 6.62 12.60
CA VAL A 21 4.63 5.36 12.91
C VAL A 21 3.17 5.61 13.29
N SER A 22 2.90 6.64 14.11
CA SER A 22 1.53 6.97 14.51
C SER A 22 0.65 7.36 13.32
N VAL A 23 1.16 8.18 12.39
CA VAL A 23 0.43 8.59 11.18
C VAL A 23 0.19 7.40 10.26
N ILE A 24 1.19 6.54 10.06
CA ILE A 24 1.08 5.35 9.22
C ILE A 24 0.04 4.40 9.81
N VAL A 25 0.15 4.06 11.10
CA VAL A 25 -0.79 3.16 11.79
C VAL A 25 -2.21 3.71 11.71
N TRP A 26 -2.41 5.01 11.96
CA TRP A 26 -3.72 5.63 11.88
C TRP A 26 -4.28 5.63 10.45
N GLY A 27 -3.46 5.98 9.46
CA GLY A 27 -3.83 5.95 8.05
C GLY A 27 -4.22 4.55 7.59
N THR A 28 -3.42 3.54 7.92
CA THR A 28 -3.71 2.14 7.60
C THR A 28 -5.00 1.67 8.26
N LEU A 29 -5.22 1.97 9.54
CA LEU A 29 -6.46 1.61 10.25
C LEU A 29 -7.70 2.23 9.60
N VAL A 30 -7.64 3.51 9.24
CA VAL A 30 -8.76 4.22 8.60
C VAL A 30 -9.04 3.66 7.20
N THR A 31 -7.99 3.44 6.40
CA THR A 31 -8.13 2.91 5.03
C THR A 31 -8.61 1.46 5.05
N PHE A 32 -8.06 0.63 5.92
CA PHE A 32 -8.48 -0.77 6.11
C PHE A 32 -9.94 -0.86 6.56
N GLY A 33 -10.37 0.00 7.50
CA GLY A 33 -11.76 0.08 7.93
C GLY A 33 -12.72 0.50 6.81
N LYS A 34 -12.33 1.49 6.00
CA LYS A 34 -13.12 1.93 4.83
C LYS A 34 -13.22 0.84 3.76
N LEU A 35 -12.13 0.12 3.49
CA LEU A 35 -12.09 -1.01 2.57
C LEU A 35 -12.97 -2.16 3.04
N LEU A 36 -12.82 -2.59 4.28
CA LEU A 36 -13.68 -3.63 4.89
C LEU A 36 -15.15 -3.24 4.82
N TYR A 37 -15.49 -2.00 5.17
CA TYR A 37 -16.87 -1.53 5.12
C TYR A 37 -17.42 -1.52 3.68
N HIS A 38 -16.63 -1.08 2.69
CA HIS A 38 -17.05 -1.10 1.29
C HIS A 38 -17.18 -2.51 0.72
N GLU A 39 -16.26 -3.41 1.03
CA GLU A 39 -16.24 -4.80 0.56
C GLU A 39 -17.41 -5.60 1.15
N ILE A 40 -17.71 -5.41 2.44
CA ILE A 40 -18.81 -6.09 3.13
C ILE A 40 -20.17 -5.55 2.67
N LYS A 41 -20.28 -4.24 2.40
CA LYS A 41 -21.53 -3.62 1.94
C LYS A 41 -21.82 -3.93 0.45
N ARG A 42 -20.82 -4.35 -0.32
CA ARG A 42 -20.96 -4.76 -1.73
C ARG A 42 -21.25 -6.26 -1.85
N LYS A 43 -22.37 -6.72 -1.27
CA LYS A 43 -22.95 -8.02 -1.62
C LYS A 43 -24.04 -7.86 -2.69
N ARG A 44 -23.85 -8.64 -3.76
CA ARG A 44 -24.78 -9.00 -4.88
C ARG A 44 -25.05 -7.96 -5.98
N SER A 45 -24.45 -8.25 -7.14
CA SER A 45 -25.18 -8.47 -8.40
C SER A 45 -24.28 -9.40 -9.24
N THR A 46 -24.60 -10.68 -9.46
CA THR A 46 -25.35 -11.24 -10.61
C THR A 46 -24.94 -10.56 -11.93
N VAL A 47 -24.38 -11.24 -12.94
CA VAL A 47 -25.03 -12.24 -13.81
C VAL A 47 -23.99 -13.15 -14.50
N LEU A 48 -24.34 -14.44 -14.64
CA LEU A 48 -23.62 -15.45 -15.42
C LEU A 48 -23.47 -15.02 -16.89
N HIS A 49 -22.26 -14.60 -17.29
CA HIS A 49 -21.57 -14.99 -18.54
C HIS A 49 -20.21 -14.27 -18.74
N ARG A 50 -19.83 -13.35 -17.84
CA ARG A 50 -18.51 -12.68 -17.76
C ARG A 50 -17.59 -13.20 -16.64
N LYS A 51 -17.82 -14.43 -16.16
CA LYS A 51 -17.22 -14.96 -14.91
C LYS A 51 -15.69 -14.83 -14.82
N ARG A 52 -14.94 -15.00 -15.93
CA ARG A 52 -13.46 -14.94 -15.88
C ARG A 52 -12.92 -13.52 -15.76
N GLU A 53 -13.54 -12.57 -16.43
CA GLU A 53 -13.12 -11.17 -16.43
C GLU A 53 -13.44 -10.50 -15.10
N GLU A 54 -14.65 -10.72 -14.56
CA GLU A 54 -15.01 -10.26 -13.21
C GLU A 54 -14.14 -10.87 -12.11
N LEU A 55 -13.74 -12.14 -12.25
CA LEU A 55 -12.80 -12.79 -11.34
C LEU A 55 -11.42 -12.12 -11.40
N ARG A 56 -10.92 -11.78 -12.59
CA ARG A 56 -9.64 -11.06 -12.75
C ARG A 56 -9.69 -9.66 -12.15
N ILE A 57 -10.75 -8.90 -12.40
CA ILE A 57 -10.93 -7.55 -11.85
C ILE A 57 -11.01 -7.59 -10.31
N LYS A 58 -11.76 -8.54 -9.74
CA LYS A 58 -11.81 -8.72 -8.29
C LYS A 58 -10.46 -9.11 -7.70
N LEU A 59 -9.77 -10.07 -8.33
CA LEU A 59 -8.44 -10.47 -7.89
C LEU A 59 -7.45 -9.31 -7.97
N GLY A 60 -7.49 -8.51 -9.04
CA GLY A 60 -6.67 -7.31 -9.19
C GLY A 60 -6.93 -6.30 -8.06
N SER A 61 -8.20 -6.06 -7.71
CA SER A 61 -8.55 -5.18 -6.59
C SER A 61 -8.02 -5.69 -5.24
N TYR A 62 -8.14 -6.99 -4.94
CA TYR A 62 -7.57 -7.56 -3.72
C TYR A 62 -6.04 -7.54 -3.70
N ILE A 63 -5.39 -7.76 -4.85
CA ILE A 63 -3.93 -7.67 -4.97
C ILE A 63 -3.46 -6.24 -4.70
N LEU A 64 -4.15 -5.22 -5.23
CA LEU A 64 -3.81 -3.81 -5.01
C LEU A 64 -3.87 -3.45 -3.51
N ILE A 65 -4.88 -3.93 -2.80
CA ILE A 65 -5.03 -3.73 -1.35
C ILE A 65 -3.94 -4.48 -0.55
N GLY A 66 -3.65 -5.74 -0.90
CA GLY A 66 -2.58 -6.49 -0.27
C GLY A 66 -1.22 -5.81 -0.47
N LEU A 67 -1.01 -5.24 -1.66
CA LEU A 67 0.17 -4.47 -2.02
C LEU A 67 0.29 -3.21 -1.15
N GLU A 68 -0.81 -2.49 -0.89
CA GLU A 68 -0.89 -1.36 0.05
C GLU A 68 -0.38 -1.70 1.45
N ILE A 69 -0.84 -2.83 2.00
CA ILE A 69 -0.45 -3.32 3.33
C ILE A 69 1.04 -3.70 3.36
N LEU A 70 1.57 -4.26 2.27
CA LEU A 70 2.99 -4.65 2.17
C LEU A 70 3.96 -3.45 2.35
N ILE A 71 3.66 -2.24 1.80
CA ILE A 71 4.54 -1.06 2.07
C ILE A 71 4.60 -0.74 3.55
N VAL A 72 3.47 -0.84 4.26
CA VAL A 72 3.44 -0.50 5.68
C VAL A 72 4.36 -1.43 6.45
N ALA A 73 4.36 -2.72 6.09
CA ALA A 73 5.29 -3.69 6.65
C ALA A 73 6.75 -3.33 6.32
N ASP A 74 7.07 -3.03 5.06
CA ASP A 74 8.44 -2.71 4.62
C ASP A 74 8.99 -1.43 5.29
N ILE A 75 8.13 -0.40 5.47
CA ILE A 75 8.49 0.83 6.18
C ILE A 75 8.79 0.55 7.65
N ILE A 76 7.97 -0.27 8.32
CA ILE A 76 8.17 -0.64 9.73
C ILE A 76 9.50 -1.38 9.89
N GLU A 77 9.80 -2.32 9.00
CA GLU A 77 11.06 -3.07 9.01
C GLU A 77 12.29 -2.14 8.89
N THR A 78 12.23 -1.18 7.96
CA THR A 78 13.32 -0.20 7.76
C THR A 78 13.51 0.75 8.96
N ILE A 79 12.44 1.09 9.69
CA ILE A 79 12.54 1.93 10.90
C ILE A 79 13.23 1.17 12.03
N ILE A 80 13.04 -0.16 12.11
CA ILE A 80 13.61 -0.98 13.18
C ILE A 80 15.12 -1.18 12.98
N ASN A 81 15.58 -1.31 11.74
CA ASN A 81 16.98 -1.55 11.41
C ASN A 81 17.48 -0.59 10.31
N PRO A 82 17.87 0.64 10.65
CA PRO A 82 18.29 1.63 9.66
C PRO A 82 19.74 1.36 9.19
N THR A 83 19.95 0.37 8.33
CA THR A 83 21.23 0.12 7.65
C THR A 83 21.18 0.59 6.19
N LEU A 84 22.33 0.98 5.60
CA LEU A 84 22.38 1.43 4.19
C LEU A 84 21.95 0.32 3.22
N GLU A 85 22.21 -0.93 3.59
CA GLU A 85 21.78 -2.10 2.82
C GLU A 85 20.25 -2.26 2.85
N GLU A 86 19.64 -2.07 4.02
CA GLU A 86 18.18 -2.13 4.19
C GLU A 86 17.46 -0.96 3.50
N VAL A 87 18.03 0.25 3.53
CA VAL A 87 17.49 1.39 2.77
C VAL A 87 17.55 1.12 1.26
N GLY A 88 18.61 0.46 0.78
CA GLY A 88 18.73 0.03 -0.62
C GLY A 88 17.68 -1.01 -1.01
N LEU A 89 17.45 -2.01 -0.15
CA LEU A 89 16.42 -3.03 -0.33
C LEU A 89 15.02 -2.41 -0.33
N LEU A 90 14.72 -1.51 0.60
CA LEU A 90 13.46 -0.78 0.65
C LEU A 90 13.23 0.00 -0.66
N GLY A 91 14.26 0.71 -1.15
CA GLY A 91 14.17 1.43 -2.42
C GLY A 91 13.81 0.52 -3.60
N ALA A 92 14.40 -0.67 -3.67
CA ALA A 92 14.07 -1.66 -4.69
C ALA A 92 12.64 -2.19 -4.55
N ILE A 93 12.18 -2.48 -3.32
CA ILE A 93 10.81 -2.96 -3.05
C ILE A 93 9.78 -1.90 -3.47
N VAL A 94 10.00 -0.63 -3.10
CA VAL A 94 9.12 0.49 -3.48
C VAL A 94 9.04 0.65 -5.01
N LEU A 95 10.18 0.51 -5.72
CA LEU A 95 10.20 0.58 -7.18
C LEU A 95 9.43 -0.57 -7.84
N ILE A 96 9.69 -1.81 -7.42
CA ILE A 96 8.98 -3.00 -7.94
C ILE A 96 7.47 -2.84 -7.70
N ARG A 97 7.10 -2.41 -6.50
CA ARG A 97 5.69 -2.17 -6.16
C ARG A 97 5.07 -1.11 -7.06
N THR A 98 5.72 0.03 -7.25
CA THR A 98 5.21 1.12 -8.09
C THR A 98 4.96 0.61 -9.50
N PHE A 99 5.89 -0.18 -10.04
CA PHE A 99 5.75 -0.79 -11.35
C PHE A 99 4.56 -1.76 -11.44
N ILE A 100 4.42 -2.69 -10.49
CA ILE A 100 3.30 -3.64 -10.46
C ILE A 100 1.95 -2.91 -10.30
N SER A 101 1.87 -1.96 -9.37
CA SER A 101 0.65 -1.18 -9.13
C SER A 101 0.24 -0.40 -10.38
N TYR A 102 1.20 0.25 -11.04
CA TYR A 102 0.97 1.00 -12.27
C TYR A 102 0.48 0.10 -13.42
N PHE A 103 1.09 -1.08 -13.60
CA PHE A 103 0.64 -2.04 -14.61
C PHE A 103 -0.78 -2.54 -14.35
N LEU A 104 -1.09 -2.83 -13.10
CA LEU A 104 -2.39 -3.36 -12.71
C LEU A 104 -3.50 -2.30 -12.84
N GLU A 105 -3.22 -1.06 -12.43
CA GLU A 105 -4.14 0.08 -12.59
C GLU A 105 -4.40 0.37 -14.08
N LYS A 106 -3.36 0.30 -14.92
CA LYS A 106 -3.49 0.45 -16.37
C LYS A 106 -4.29 -0.68 -17.02
N GLU A 107 -4.14 -1.93 -16.56
CA GLU A 107 -4.96 -3.05 -17.04
C GLU A 107 -6.44 -2.84 -16.65
N LEU A 108 -6.70 -2.34 -15.44
CA LEU A 108 -8.04 -2.00 -14.98
C LEU A 108 -8.68 -0.87 -15.82
N GLU A 109 -7.95 0.21 -16.09
CA GLU A 109 -8.43 1.33 -16.92
C GLU A 109 -8.76 0.89 -18.36
N ALA A 110 -7.90 0.04 -18.95
CA ALA A 110 -8.12 -0.48 -20.31
C ALA A 110 -9.44 -1.28 -20.42
N HIS A 111 -9.80 -2.02 -19.37
CA HIS A 111 -11.05 -2.76 -19.33
C HIS A 111 -12.29 -1.87 -19.13
N GLU A 112 -12.15 -0.69 -18.49
CA GLU A 112 -13.26 0.25 -18.32
C GLU A 112 -13.57 1.03 -19.61
N SER A 113 -12.56 1.39 -20.39
CA SER A 113 -12.73 2.05 -21.70
C SER A 113 -13.50 1.20 -22.72
N ASP A 114 -13.28 -0.12 -22.74
CA ASP A 114 -13.97 -1.06 -23.64
C ASP A 114 -15.48 -1.18 -23.33
N ILE A 115 -15.88 -0.85 -22.10
CA ILE A 115 -17.29 -0.85 -21.67
C ILE A 115 -18.00 0.44 -22.11
N LEU A 116 -17.28 1.56 -22.21
CA LEU A 116 -17.83 2.87 -22.59
C LEU A 116 -17.97 3.07 -24.09
N GLU A 117 -17.09 2.48 -24.92
CA GLU A 117 -17.17 2.59 -26.38
C GLU A 117 -18.34 1.77 -26.99
N LYS A 118 -18.91 0.84 -26.21
CA LYS A 118 -20.03 -0.02 -26.64
C LYS A 118 -21.43 0.51 -26.27
N LYS A 119 -21.54 1.78 -25.86
CA LYS A 119 -22.79 2.44 -25.47
C LYS A 119 -23.14 3.58 -26.41
#